data_AF-A0A7Y3ELN5-F1
#
_entry.id   AF-A0A7Y3ELN5-F1
#
_cell.length_a   1.000
_cell.length_b   1.000
_cell.length_c   1.000
_cell.angle_alpha   90.00
_cell.angle_beta   90.00
_cell.angle_gamma   90.00
#
_symmetry.space_group_name_H-M   'P 1'
#
loop_
_entity.id
_entity.type
_entity.pdbx_description
1 polymer ?
#
loop_
_entity_poly.entity_id
_entity_poly.type
_entity_poly.pdbx_seq_one_letter_code
_entity_poly.pdbx_strand_id
1 'polypeptide(L)'
;MKRQKFKFLLIGGIALAILNCISFFTLKQPIGIGGFMGWIPSALVHTFNEAYANSNMMFSFFYYETDAAPCVGLGLSVIIGSFIYTLIVRRFKFRLYNPAMWIRGLIGGILMGFSFPMMRGCNIIHIFGGLPQLALSAFIAIAGMFVGAFIGRRILLI
;
A
#
# COMPACT_ATOMS: atom_id res chain seq x y z
N MET A 1 -8.13 30.00 -1.78
CA MET A 1 -7.17 28.93 -1.44
C MET A 1 -7.73 27.49 -1.53
N LYS A 2 -8.97 27.19 -1.10
CA LYS A 2 -9.57 25.83 -1.17
C LYS A 2 -9.77 25.28 -2.61
N ARG A 3 -10.17 26.14 -3.56
CA ARG A 3 -10.46 25.76 -4.96
C ARG A 3 -9.23 25.29 -5.76
N GLN A 4 -8.06 25.87 -5.49
CA GLN A 4 -6.79 25.50 -6.14
C GLN A 4 -6.31 24.12 -5.69
N LYS A 5 -6.35 23.83 -4.37
CA LYS A 5 -6.03 22.49 -3.84
C LYS A 5 -6.94 21.40 -4.40
N PHE A 6 -8.22 21.69 -4.60
CA PHE A 6 -9.18 20.75 -5.19
C PHE A 6 -8.83 20.37 -6.64
N LYS A 7 -8.42 21.35 -7.47
CA LYS A 7 -8.00 21.07 -8.85
C LYS A 7 -6.79 20.13 -8.92
N PHE A 8 -5.78 20.33 -8.05
CA PHE A 8 -4.61 19.44 -8.00
C PHE A 8 -4.96 18.02 -7.55
N LEU A 9 -5.85 17.88 -6.57
CA LEU A 9 -6.35 16.57 -6.12
C LEU A 9 -7.09 15.84 -7.24
N LEU A 10 -7.93 16.56 -8.00
CA LEU A 10 -8.68 16.00 -9.11
C LEU A 10 -7.75 15.51 -10.23
N ILE A 11 -6.76 16.32 -10.62
CA ILE A 11 -5.77 15.96 -11.65
C ILE A 11 -4.97 14.73 -11.22
N GLY A 12 -4.51 14.68 -9.96
CA GLY A 12 -3.80 13.53 -9.43
C GLY A 12 -4.65 12.26 -9.42
N GLY A 13 -5.93 12.37 -9.03
CA GLY A 13 -6.87 11.25 -9.06
C GLY A 13 -7.13 10.71 -10.48
N ILE A 14 -7.33 11.61 -11.45
CA ILE A 14 -7.51 11.25 -12.86
C ILE A 14 -6.26 10.57 -13.41
N ALA A 15 -5.07 11.13 -13.13
CA ALA A 15 -3.81 10.55 -13.56
C ALA A 15 -3.60 9.14 -13.00
N LEU A 16 -3.91 8.92 -11.73
CA LEU A 16 -3.80 7.62 -11.08
C LEU A 16 -4.81 6.60 -11.65
N ALA A 17 -6.03 7.05 -11.98
CA ALA A 17 -7.04 6.21 -12.63
C ALA A 17 -6.60 5.78 -14.03
N ILE A 18 -6.05 6.70 -14.83
CA ILE A 18 -5.49 6.38 -16.16
C ILE A 18 -4.34 5.37 -16.01
N LEU A 19 -3.44 5.59 -15.06
CA LEU A 19 -2.34 4.67 -14.80
C LEU A 19 -2.88 3.27 -14.43
N ASN A 20 -3.91 3.20 -13.58
CA ASN A 20 -4.53 1.93 -13.19
C ASN A 20 -5.18 1.20 -14.38
N CYS A 21 -5.84 1.93 -15.29
CA CYS A 21 -6.33 1.37 -16.54
C CYS A 21 -5.19 0.80 -17.38
N ILE A 22 -4.10 1.55 -17.56
CA ILE A 22 -2.93 1.09 -18.33
C ILE A 22 -2.34 -0.17 -17.69
N SER A 23 -2.17 -0.19 -16.36
CA SER A 23 -1.69 -1.37 -15.64
C SER A 23 -2.62 -2.57 -15.80
N PHE A 24 -3.93 -2.38 -15.86
CA PHE A 24 -4.87 -3.47 -16.10
C PHE A 24 -4.70 -4.08 -17.50
N PHE A 25 -4.40 -3.26 -18.51
CA PHE A 25 -4.15 -3.75 -19.87
C PHE A 25 -2.77 -4.39 -20.05
N THR A 26 -1.73 -3.90 -19.36
CA THR A 26 -0.36 -4.41 -19.50
C THR A 26 -0.04 -5.57 -18.56
N LEU A 27 -0.42 -5.44 -17.28
CA LEU A 27 -0.07 -6.36 -16.20
C LEU A 27 -1.22 -7.31 -15.84
N LYS A 28 -2.40 -7.15 -16.44
CA LYS A 28 -3.63 -7.93 -16.16
C LYS A 28 -4.08 -7.89 -14.69
N GLN A 29 -3.55 -6.93 -13.91
CA GLN A 29 -3.83 -6.77 -12.49
C GLN A 29 -3.93 -5.28 -12.14
N PRO A 30 -4.77 -4.90 -11.15
CA PRO A 30 -4.83 -3.52 -10.69
C PRO A 30 -3.53 -3.12 -10.00
N ILE A 31 -3.25 -1.82 -9.93
CA ILE A 31 -2.06 -1.31 -9.26
C ILE A 31 -2.12 -1.66 -7.77
N GLY A 32 -1.11 -2.41 -7.33
CA GLY A 32 -1.00 -2.87 -5.96
C GLY A 32 0.44 -2.83 -5.46
N ILE A 33 0.74 -1.90 -4.55
CA ILE A 33 2.03 -1.86 -3.86
C ILE A 33 2.10 -2.92 -2.76
N GLY A 34 0.94 -3.46 -2.33
CA GLY A 34 0.88 -4.48 -1.28
C GLY A 34 1.75 -5.70 -1.58
N GLY A 35 1.83 -6.14 -2.84
CA GLY A 35 2.66 -7.27 -3.25
C GLY A 35 4.14 -7.09 -2.92
N PHE A 36 4.67 -5.85 -2.92
CA PHE A 36 6.03 -5.55 -2.46
C PHE A 36 6.27 -5.98 -1.01
N MET A 37 5.31 -5.69 -0.13
CA MET A 37 5.41 -6.01 1.31
C MET A 37 5.22 -7.50 1.60
N GLY A 38 4.48 -8.22 0.75
CA GLY A 38 4.27 -9.66 0.88
C GLY A 38 5.38 -10.50 0.25
N TRP A 39 5.92 -10.05 -0.88
CA TRP A 39 6.90 -10.80 -1.66
C TRP A 39 8.29 -10.85 -1.00
N ILE A 40 8.75 -9.75 -0.38
CA ILE A 40 10.08 -9.75 0.27
C ILE A 40 10.15 -10.77 1.43
N PRO A 41 9.19 -10.80 2.38
CA PRO A 41 9.18 -11.81 3.43
C PRO A 41 8.99 -13.22 2.88
N SER A 42 8.13 -13.43 1.87
CA SER A 42 7.93 -14.78 1.30
C SER A 42 9.19 -15.29 0.60
N ALA A 43 9.90 -14.43 -0.14
CA ALA A 43 11.18 -14.77 -0.74
C ALA A 43 12.25 -15.10 0.30
N LEU A 44 12.32 -14.33 1.39
CA LEU A 44 13.23 -14.62 2.49
C LEU A 44 12.93 -15.98 3.11
N VAL A 45 11.67 -16.25 3.46
CA VAL A 45 11.26 -17.54 4.05
C VAL A 45 11.53 -18.70 3.10
N HIS A 46 11.32 -18.53 1.80
CA HIS A 46 11.62 -19.54 0.79
C HIS A 46 13.13 -19.86 0.71
N THR A 47 14.01 -18.88 0.92
CA THR A 47 15.47 -19.13 0.96
C THR A 47 15.92 -19.87 2.22
N PHE A 48 15.22 -19.72 3.35
CA PHE A 48 15.57 -20.40 4.60
C PHE A 48 14.91 -21.78 4.74
N ASN A 49 13.64 -21.93 4.34
CA ASN A 49 12.89 -23.17 4.46
C ASN A 49 11.76 -23.23 3.43
N GLU A 50 12.05 -23.86 2.29
CA GLU A 50 11.12 -24.04 1.18
C GLU A 50 9.88 -24.85 1.56
N ALA A 51 10.03 -25.91 2.36
CA ALA A 51 8.91 -26.74 2.80
C ALA A 51 7.91 -25.95 3.66
N TYR A 52 8.41 -25.03 4.49
CA TYR A 52 7.56 -24.14 5.30
C TYR A 52 6.93 -23.03 4.45
N ALA A 53 7.66 -22.47 3.49
CA ALA A 53 7.10 -21.47 2.58
C ALA A 53 5.92 -22.03 1.77
N ASN A 54 6.01 -23.28 1.34
CA ASN A 54 4.99 -23.90 0.51
C ASN A 54 3.78 -24.45 1.31
N SER A 55 4.00 -24.86 2.56
CA SER A 55 2.90 -25.33 3.44
C SER A 55 2.00 -24.19 3.94
N ASN A 56 2.53 -22.98 4.00
CA ASN A 56 1.78 -21.80 4.43
C ASN A 56 1.14 -21.10 3.23
N MET A 57 -0.21 -21.04 3.23
CA MET A 57 -0.99 -20.37 2.17
C MET A 57 -0.57 -18.92 1.92
N MET A 58 -0.10 -18.21 2.96
CA MET A 58 0.35 -16.82 2.81
C MET A 58 1.65 -16.71 2.00
N PHE A 59 2.67 -17.48 2.35
CA PHE A 59 3.98 -17.36 1.70
C PHE A 59 3.92 -17.92 0.28
N SER A 60 3.18 -19.01 0.06
CA SER A 60 2.95 -19.56 -1.27
C SER A 60 2.20 -18.56 -2.18
N PHE A 61 1.14 -17.91 -1.70
CA PHE A 61 0.42 -16.85 -2.43
C PHE A 61 1.35 -15.73 -2.89
N PHE A 62 2.11 -15.13 -1.97
CA PHE A 62 2.98 -14.00 -2.32
C PHE A 62 4.24 -14.40 -3.08
N TYR A 63 4.62 -15.67 -3.11
CA TYR A 63 5.80 -16.11 -3.85
C TYR A 63 5.46 -16.58 -5.27
N TYR A 64 4.37 -17.33 -5.44
CA TYR A 64 3.99 -17.94 -6.72
C TYR A 64 2.92 -17.16 -7.49
N GLU A 65 1.94 -16.55 -6.81
CA GLU A 65 0.83 -15.84 -7.47
C GLU A 65 1.15 -14.37 -7.75
N THR A 66 2.13 -13.78 -7.06
CA THR A 66 2.55 -12.39 -7.32
C THR A 66 3.91 -12.32 -7.99
N ASP A 67 3.91 -11.76 -9.20
CA ASP A 67 4.99 -11.74 -10.19
C ASP A 67 6.31 -11.06 -9.81
N ALA A 68 6.80 -10.94 -8.58
CA ALA A 68 8.11 -10.32 -8.20
C ALA A 68 8.48 -8.96 -8.87
N ALA A 69 8.88 -8.96 -10.13
CA ALA A 69 9.32 -7.83 -10.95
C ALA A 69 8.35 -6.62 -10.97
N PRO A 70 7.04 -6.73 -11.27
CA PRO A 70 6.16 -5.57 -11.22
C PRO A 70 5.86 -5.16 -9.77
N CYS A 71 5.78 -6.11 -8.83
CA CYS A 71 5.50 -5.84 -7.42
C CYS A 71 6.62 -5.00 -6.78
N VAL A 72 7.87 -5.46 -6.95
CA VAL A 72 9.08 -4.81 -6.43
C VAL A 72 9.40 -3.55 -7.21
N GLY A 73 9.26 -3.58 -8.53
CA GLY A 73 9.42 -2.41 -9.37
C GLY A 73 8.47 -1.27 -8.97
N LEU A 74 7.19 -1.57 -8.75
CA LEU A 74 6.21 -0.57 -8.31
C LEU A 74 6.51 -0.05 -6.89
N GLY A 75 6.88 -0.93 -5.95
CA GLY A 75 7.29 -0.51 -4.61
C GLY A 75 8.48 0.45 -4.62
N LEU A 76 9.53 0.11 -5.35
CA LEU A 76 10.72 0.97 -5.52
C LEU A 76 10.38 2.26 -6.27
N SER A 77 9.53 2.20 -7.29
CA SER A 77 9.14 3.38 -8.06
C SER A 77 8.41 4.43 -7.20
N VAL A 78 7.65 4.01 -6.19
CA VAL A 78 6.96 4.93 -5.28
C VAL A 78 7.93 5.60 -4.32
N ILE A 79 8.91 4.84 -3.81
CA ILE A 79 9.97 5.39 -2.94
C ILE A 79 10.81 6.40 -3.74
N ILE A 80 11.30 6.01 -4.91
CA ILE A 80 12.15 6.85 -5.76
C ILE A 80 11.36 8.06 -6.29
N GLY A 81 10.14 7.84 -6.76
CA GLY A 81 9.28 8.88 -7.32
C GLY A 81 8.87 9.93 -6.28
N SER A 82 8.51 9.51 -5.06
CA SER A 82 8.21 10.44 -3.98
C SER A 82 9.43 11.26 -3.56
N PHE A 83 10.62 10.64 -3.57
CA PHE A 83 11.88 11.32 -3.29
C PHE A 83 12.22 12.38 -4.35
N ILE A 84 12.18 12.01 -5.63
CA ILE A 84 12.42 12.93 -6.77
C ILE A 84 11.43 14.10 -6.73
N TYR A 85 10.14 13.82 -6.53
CA TYR A 85 9.12 14.86 -6.44
C TYR A 85 9.40 15.85 -5.31
N THR A 86 9.84 15.36 -4.15
CA THR A 86 10.16 16.20 -3.00
C THR A 86 11.36 17.12 -3.27
N LEU A 87 12.35 16.64 -4.04
CA LEU A 87 13.49 17.44 -4.51
C LEU A 87 13.07 18.52 -5.52
N ILE A 88 12.22 18.19 -6.50
CA ILE A 88 11.71 19.13 -7.50
C ILE A 88 10.94 20.28 -6.83
N VAL A 89 10.09 19.95 -5.87
CA VAL A 89 9.30 20.96 -5.12
C VAL A 89 10.17 21.73 -4.11
N ARG A 90 11.46 21.39 -3.96
CA ARG A 90 12.43 21.97 -3.01
C ARG A 90 11.90 21.99 -1.57
N ARG A 91 11.15 20.95 -1.19
CA ARG A 91 10.52 20.81 0.13
C ARG A 91 11.11 19.66 0.95
N PHE A 92 12.26 19.14 0.55
CA PHE A 92 12.96 18.13 1.32
C PHE A 92 13.38 18.71 2.68
N LYS A 93 12.85 18.13 3.74
CA LYS A 93 13.18 18.50 5.12
C LYS A 93 13.34 17.23 5.95
N PHE A 94 14.56 16.96 6.38
CA PHE A 94 14.82 15.92 7.36
C PHE A 94 14.21 16.35 8.71
N ARG A 95 13.39 15.50 9.32
CA ARG A 95 12.75 15.75 10.61
C ARG A 95 12.97 14.55 11.51
N LEU A 96 13.64 14.79 12.64
CA LEU A 96 13.69 13.85 13.74
C LEU A 96 12.52 14.18 14.67
N TYR A 97 11.78 13.15 15.04
CA TYR A 97 10.63 13.26 15.93
C TYR A 97 10.96 12.71 17.32
N ASN A 98 10.18 13.12 18.32
CA ASN A 98 10.30 12.61 19.68
C ASN A 98 10.19 11.07 19.71
N PRO A 99 10.90 10.38 20.63
CA PRO A 99 10.88 8.92 20.72
C PRO A 99 9.48 8.33 20.90
N ALA A 100 8.58 9.02 21.60
CA ALA A 100 7.18 8.62 21.71
C ALA A 100 6.45 8.53 20.36
N MET A 101 6.81 9.37 19.39
CA MET A 101 6.24 9.34 18.05
C MET A 101 6.74 8.14 17.24
N TRP A 102 7.98 7.72 17.47
CA TRP A 102 8.53 6.49 16.89
C TRP A 102 7.80 5.25 17.40
N ILE A 103 7.53 5.18 18.71
CA ILE A 103 6.77 4.07 19.31
C ILE A 103 5.35 4.01 18.72
N ARG A 104 4.66 5.15 18.67
CA ARG A 104 3.32 5.26 18.06
C ARG A 104 3.33 4.82 16.59
N GLY A 105 4.35 5.24 15.83
CA GLY A 105 4.54 4.84 14.43
C GLY A 105 4.80 3.34 14.26
N LEU A 106 5.62 2.75 15.13
CA LEU A 106 5.90 1.31 15.15
C LEU A 106 4.65 0.49 15.43
N ILE A 107 3.88 0.85 16.46
CA ILE A 107 2.62 0.17 16.80
C ILE A 107 1.65 0.23 15.62
N GLY A 108 1.51 1.40 14.99
CA GLY A 108 0.68 1.56 13.78
C GLY A 108 1.16 0.68 12.61
N GLY A 109 2.47 0.63 12.39
CA GLY A 109 3.10 -0.21 11.36
C GLY A 109 2.85 -1.71 11.59
N ILE A 110 2.96 -2.18 12.83
CA ILE A 110 2.70 -3.58 13.20
C ILE A 110 1.24 -3.93 12.94
N LEU A 111 0.30 -3.08 13.37
CA LEU A 111 -1.14 -3.29 13.14
C LEU A 111 -1.48 -3.31 11.64
N MET A 112 -0.90 -2.40 10.87
CA MET A 112 -1.10 -2.34 9.42
C MET A 112 -0.52 -3.58 8.72
N GLY A 113 0.65 -4.04 9.16
CA GLY A 113 1.29 -5.27 8.65
C GLY A 113 0.52 -6.53 9.00
N PHE A 114 -0.01 -6.64 10.23
CA PHE A 114 -0.81 -7.79 10.66
C PHE A 114 -2.11 -7.95 9.85
N SER A 115 -2.68 -6.82 9.41
CA SER A 115 -3.92 -6.81 8.64
C SER A 115 -3.72 -7.23 7.17
N PHE A 116 -2.50 -7.10 6.65
CA PHE A 116 -2.20 -7.30 5.23
C PHE A 116 -2.47 -8.73 4.72
N PRO A 117 -2.05 -9.81 5.42
CA PRO A 117 -2.36 -11.18 5.03
C PRO A 117 -3.85 -11.52 5.11
N MET A 118 -4.56 -10.96 6.09
CA MET A 118 -5.99 -11.24 6.30
C MET A 118 -6.85 -10.68 5.17
N MET A 119 -6.49 -9.49 4.68
CA MET A 119 -7.26 -8.79 3.65
C MET A 119 -6.78 -9.14 2.22
N ARG A 120 -5.58 -9.74 2.10
CA ARG A 120 -4.91 -10.06 0.82
C ARG A 120 -4.88 -8.85 -0.13
N GLY A 121 -4.57 -7.69 0.43
CA GLY A 121 -4.61 -6.44 -0.32
C GLY A 121 -4.15 -5.26 0.49
N CYS A 122 -3.93 -4.14 -0.20
CA CYS A 122 -3.68 -2.86 0.44
C CYS A 122 -4.82 -1.89 0.15
N ASN A 123 -4.81 -0.76 0.85
CA ASN A 123 -5.69 0.37 0.61
C ASN A 123 -5.79 0.77 -0.87
N ILE A 124 -4.70 0.76 -1.64
CA ILE A 124 -4.72 1.13 -3.06
C ILE A 124 -5.52 0.09 -3.87
N ILE A 125 -5.31 -1.20 -3.64
CA ILE A 125 -6.00 -2.27 -4.37
C ILE A 125 -7.50 -2.21 -4.09
N HIS A 126 -7.92 -2.08 -2.83
CA HIS A 126 -9.36 -2.03 -2.51
C HIS A 126 -10.03 -0.74 -3.01
N ILE A 127 -9.34 0.41 -2.92
CA ILE A 127 -9.94 1.70 -3.30
C ILE A 127 -9.91 1.93 -4.82
N PHE A 128 -8.83 1.57 -5.51
CA PHE A 128 -8.68 1.86 -6.94
C PHE A 128 -8.92 0.65 -7.85
N GLY A 129 -8.78 -0.57 -7.34
CA GLY A 129 -9.09 -1.81 -8.07
C GLY A 129 -10.47 -2.36 -7.73
N GLY A 130 -10.71 -2.61 -6.45
CA GLY A 130 -11.92 -3.32 -5.99
C GLY A 130 -13.20 -2.50 -6.02
N LEU A 131 -13.15 -1.19 -5.75
CA LEU A 131 -14.30 -0.29 -5.83
C LEU A 131 -14.90 -0.20 -7.25
N PRO A 132 -14.11 0.07 -8.32
CA PRO A 132 -14.63 0.09 -9.69
C PRO A 132 -15.23 -1.25 -10.14
N GLN A 133 -14.75 -2.36 -9.57
CA GLN A 133 -15.25 -3.71 -9.83
C GLN A 133 -16.49 -4.06 -9.00
N LEU A 134 -16.97 -3.15 -8.14
CA LEU A 134 -18.04 -3.38 -7.17
C LEU A 134 -17.79 -4.62 -6.28
N ALA A 135 -16.54 -4.92 -5.97
CA ALA A 135 -16.19 -6.07 -5.14
C ALA A 135 -16.69 -5.86 -3.71
N LEU A 136 -17.48 -6.80 -3.18
CA LEU A 136 -18.00 -6.73 -1.80
C LEU A 136 -16.86 -6.65 -0.77
N SER A 137 -15.76 -7.36 -1.01
CA SER A 137 -14.56 -7.32 -0.18
C SER A 137 -13.97 -5.91 -0.08
N ALA A 138 -14.03 -5.12 -1.15
CA ALA A 138 -13.53 -3.75 -1.17
C ALA A 138 -14.40 -2.82 -0.33
N PHE A 139 -15.72 -2.94 -0.39
CA PHE A 139 -16.62 -2.15 0.45
C PHE A 139 -16.41 -2.43 1.94
N ILE A 140 -16.28 -3.71 2.31
CA ILE A 140 -16.01 -4.12 3.70
C ILE A 140 -14.65 -3.59 4.16
N ALA A 141 -13.62 -3.73 3.33
CA ALA A 141 -12.28 -3.22 3.62
C ALA A 141 -12.29 -1.70 3.85
N ILE A 142 -12.98 -0.95 3.01
CA ILE A 142 -13.06 0.51 3.11
C ILE A 142 -13.83 0.96 4.35
N ALA A 143 -14.94 0.28 4.68
CA ALA A 143 -15.68 0.53 5.91
C ALA A 143 -14.78 0.30 7.15
N GLY A 144 -14.04 -0.82 7.18
CA GLY A 144 -13.07 -1.12 8.22
C GLY A 144 -11.95 -0.08 8.33
N MET A 145 -11.38 0.34 7.19
CA MET A 145 -10.37 1.41 7.15
C MET A 145 -10.92 2.73 7.69
N PHE A 146 -12.17 3.08 7.37
CA PHE A 146 -12.81 4.31 7.83
C PHE A 146 -12.99 4.30 9.36
N VAL A 147 -13.50 3.20 9.91
CA VAL A 147 -13.67 3.03 11.37
C VAL A 147 -12.30 3.06 12.07
N GLY A 148 -11.33 2.31 11.55
CA GLY A 148 -9.97 2.27 12.09
C GLY A 148 -9.29 3.65 12.09
N ALA A 149 -9.41 4.40 11.00
CA ALA A 149 -8.88 5.76 10.92
C ALA A 149 -9.59 6.73 11.86
N PHE A 150 -10.91 6.59 12.02
CA PHE A 150 -11.70 7.41 12.94
C PHE A 150 -11.27 7.20 14.40
N ILE A 151 -11.08 5.95 14.80
CA ILE A 151 -10.61 5.59 16.15
C ILE A 151 -9.15 6.04 16.33
N GLY A 152 -8.27 5.75 15.35
CA GLY A 152 -6.86 6.12 15.40
C GLY A 152 -6.65 7.62 15.55
N ARG A 153 -7.45 8.46 14.88
CA ARG A 153 -7.38 9.92 15.06
C ARG A 153 -7.69 10.34 16.50
N ARG A 154 -8.64 9.67 17.16
CA ARG A 154 -9.03 10.01 18.54
C ARG A 154 -7.92 9.66 19.52
N ILE A 155 -7.28 8.51 19.32
CA ILE A 155 -6.16 8.04 20.17
C ILE A 155 -4.93 8.93 20.01
N LEU A 156 -4.64 9.41 18.79
CA LEU A 156 -3.46 10.25 18.53
C LEU A 156 -3.63 11.72 18.93
N LEU A 157 -4.88 12.21 19.02
CA LEU A 157 -5.21 13.57 19.45
C LEU A 157 -5.37 13.70 20.98
N ILE A 158 -5.23 12.60 21.72
CA ILE A 158 -5.11 12.55 23.18
C ILE A 158 -3.61 12.48 23.53
#